data_AF-A0A9N8QJR1-F1
#
_entry.id   AF-A0A9N8QJR1-F1
#
_cell.length_a   1.000
_cell.length_b   1.000
_cell.length_c   1.000
_cell.angle_alpha   90.00
_cell.angle_beta   90.00
_cell.angle_gamma   90.00
#
_symmetry.space_group_name_H-M   'P 1'
#
loop_
_entity.id
_entity.type
_entity.pdbx_description
1 polymer ?
#
loop_
_entity_poly.entity_id
_entity_poly.type
_entity_poly.pdbx_seq_one_letter_code
_entity_poly.pdbx_strand_id
1 'polypeptide(L)'
;MSSLATASISAPAHFPSKGTALVTVTEPEESLFILTMLGTETPDNRLTHAHLEAWLQALDHVEGRWDAIPDAKKKEGAALVSTARVDPSQKIWSNGL
;
A
#
# COMPACT_ATOMS: atom_id res chain seq x y z
N MET A 1 -24.67 -10.08 22.56
CA MET A 1 -23.52 -10.72 21.89
C MET A 1 -23.11 -9.79 20.76
N SER A 2 -21.94 -9.14 20.87
CA SER A 2 -21.48 -8.17 19.87
C SER A 2 -21.06 -8.93 18.60
N SER A 3 -21.75 -8.68 17.50
CA SER A 3 -21.37 -9.21 16.19
C SER A 3 -20.09 -8.51 15.75
N LEU A 4 -18.96 -9.24 15.71
CA LEU A 4 -17.75 -8.81 15.02
C LEU A 4 -18.10 -8.68 13.54
N ALA A 5 -18.37 -7.45 13.10
CA ALA A 5 -18.45 -7.14 11.68
C ALA A 5 -17.09 -7.49 11.08
N THR A 6 -17.03 -8.57 10.32
CA THR A 6 -15.88 -8.87 9.48
C THR A 6 -15.85 -7.78 8.41
N ALA A 7 -15.03 -6.75 8.61
CA ALA A 7 -14.72 -5.80 7.55
C ALA A 7 -14.32 -6.62 6.32
N SER A 8 -14.94 -6.36 5.18
CA SER A 8 -14.60 -7.06 3.95
C SER A 8 -13.22 -6.56 3.52
N ILE A 9 -12.17 -7.26 3.95
CA ILE A 9 -10.79 -6.93 3.60
C ILE A 9 -10.66 -7.18 2.09
N SER A 10 -10.43 -6.11 1.33
CA SER A 10 -10.16 -6.23 -0.10
C SER A 10 -8.90 -7.08 -0.32
N ALA A 11 -8.87 -7.86 -1.40
CA ALA A 11 -7.64 -8.56 -1.79
C ALA A 11 -6.51 -7.53 -2.01
N PRO A 12 -5.25 -7.84 -1.64
CA PRO A 12 -4.13 -6.94 -1.87
C PRO A 12 -4.04 -6.51 -3.34
N ALA A 13 -3.89 -5.22 -3.58
CA ALA A 13 -3.59 -4.67 -4.90
C ALA A 13 -2.08 -4.65 -5.10
N HIS A 14 -1.61 -5.05 -6.29
CA HIS A 14 -0.20 -5.19 -6.63
C HIS A 14 0.18 -4.23 -7.74
N PHE A 15 1.31 -3.54 -7.60
CA PHE A 15 1.79 -2.55 -8.58
C PHE A 15 3.27 -2.77 -8.93
N PRO A 16 3.63 -2.79 -10.23
CA PRO A 16 2.72 -2.74 -11.38
C PRO A 16 1.79 -3.97 -11.40
N SER A 17 0.58 -3.81 -11.95
CA SER A 17 -0.43 -4.88 -11.99
C SER A 17 -0.08 -6.00 -12.98
N LYS A 18 0.90 -5.78 -13.85
CA LYS A 18 1.48 -6.76 -14.77
C LYS A 18 2.98 -6.85 -14.53
N GLY A 19 3.50 -8.07 -14.49
CA GLY A 19 4.92 -8.33 -14.24
C GLY A 19 5.23 -8.50 -12.75
N THR A 20 6.48 -8.20 -12.36
CA THR A 20 6.91 -8.30 -10.97
C THR A 20 6.41 -7.10 -10.18
N ALA A 21 5.56 -7.35 -9.18
CA ALA A 21 5.11 -6.32 -8.27
C ALA A 21 6.28 -5.76 -7.44
N LEU A 22 6.33 -4.44 -7.32
CA LEU A 22 7.34 -3.69 -6.56
C LEU A 22 6.75 -3.13 -5.27
N VAL A 23 5.46 -2.79 -5.28
CA VAL A 23 4.69 -2.36 -4.11
C VAL A 23 3.34 -3.05 -4.07
N THR A 24 2.76 -3.13 -2.87
CA THR A 24 1.40 -3.65 -2.65
C THR A 24 0.61 -2.73 -1.76
N VAL A 25 -0.68 -2.58 -2.01
CA VAL A 25 -1.61 -1.86 -1.14
C VAL A 25 -2.57 -2.88 -0.51
N THR A 26 -2.70 -2.84 0.82
CA THR A 26 -3.74 -3.56 1.55
C THR A 26 -4.67 -2.60 2.25
N GLU A 27 -5.93 -3.00 2.37
CA GLU A 27 -7.01 -2.24 3.02
C GLU A 27 -7.54 -3.07 4.21
N PRO A 28 -6.81 -3.13 5.34
CA PRO A 28 -7.28 -3.86 6.53
C PRO A 28 -8.57 -3.29 7.12
N GLU A 29 -8.82 -1.99 6.91
CA GLU A 29 -10.05 -1.29 7.26
C GLU A 29 -10.44 -0.36 6.09
N GLU A 30 -11.71 0.06 6.05
CA GLU A 30 -12.27 0.84 4.94
C GLU A 30 -11.57 2.19 4.69
N SER A 31 -10.91 2.75 5.71
CA SER A 31 -10.19 4.03 5.62
C SER A 31 -8.69 3.93 5.97
N LEU A 32 -8.14 2.72 6.05
CA LEU A 32 -6.72 2.49 6.31
C LEU A 32 -6.08 1.78 5.12
N PHE A 33 -5.14 2.47 4.48
CA PHE A 33 -4.37 1.97 3.35
C PHE A 33 -2.93 1.70 3.79
N ILE A 34 -2.42 0.49 3.57
CA ILE A 34 -1.04 0.13 3.85
C ILE A 34 -0.31 -0.16 2.54
N LEU A 35 0.55 0.75 2.11
CA LEU A 35 1.45 0.58 0.97
C LEU A 35 2.75 -0.07 1.46
N THR A 36 3.08 -1.26 0.97
CA THR A 36 4.29 -2.01 1.35
C THR A 36 5.23 -2.14 0.15
N MET A 37 6.46 -1.65 0.29
CA MET A 37 7.54 -1.91 -0.68
C MET A 37 8.07 -3.33 -0.52
N LEU A 38 8.23 -4.05 -1.63
CA LEU A 38 8.50 -5.49 -1.62
C LEU A 38 9.98 -5.88 -1.76
N GLY A 39 10.86 -4.96 -2.17
CA GLY A 39 12.28 -5.27 -2.37
C GLY A 39 12.63 -6.22 -3.49
N THR A 40 11.67 -6.51 -4.38
CA THR A 40 11.80 -7.55 -5.40
C THR A 40 12.80 -7.20 -6.49
N GLU A 41 13.09 -5.92 -6.69
CA GLU A 41 14.00 -5.42 -7.73
C GLU A 41 15.40 -5.08 -7.19
N THR A 42 15.47 -4.42 -6.04
CA THR A 42 16.72 -3.90 -5.48
C THR A 42 16.80 -4.13 -3.97
N PRO A 43 18.01 -4.38 -3.42
CA PRO A 43 18.23 -4.41 -1.97
C PRO A 43 17.82 -3.10 -1.31
N ASP A 44 17.28 -3.17 -0.09
CA ASP A 44 16.90 -2.01 0.74
C ASP A 44 16.02 -0.97 0.01
N ASN A 45 15.15 -1.41 -0.92
CA ASN A 45 14.23 -0.56 -1.69
C ASN A 45 14.90 0.69 -2.29
N ARG A 46 16.02 0.52 -2.99
CA ARG A 46 16.58 1.59 -3.84
C ARG A 46 15.51 2.03 -4.84
N LEU A 47 15.31 3.33 -4.93
CA LEU A 47 14.28 3.91 -5.77
C LEU A 47 14.77 3.93 -7.22
N THR A 48 14.30 2.97 -8.02
CA THR A 48 14.47 2.97 -9.47
C THR A 48 13.34 3.76 -10.13
N HIS A 49 13.48 4.05 -11.43
CA HIS A 49 12.38 4.64 -12.19
C HIS A 49 11.11 3.76 -12.16
N ALA A 50 11.28 2.44 -12.35
CA ALA A 50 10.16 1.49 -12.30
C ALA A 50 9.50 1.45 -10.91
N HIS A 51 10.29 1.58 -9.84
CA HIS A 51 9.76 1.65 -8.48
C HIS A 51 8.91 2.90 -8.26
N LEU A 52 9.36 4.05 -8.76
CA LEU A 52 8.59 5.30 -8.70
C LEU A 52 7.30 5.23 -9.53
N GLU A 53 7.34 4.61 -10.71
CA GLU A 53 6.13 4.37 -11.51
C GLU A 53 5.13 3.44 -10.79
N ALA A 54 5.61 2.39 -10.12
CA ALA A 54 4.78 1.51 -9.33
C ALA A 54 4.14 2.24 -8.13
N TRP A 55 4.88 3.14 -7.49
CA TRP A 55 4.35 4.01 -6.44
C TRP A 55 3.25 4.93 -6.96
N LEU A 56 3.44 5.57 -8.11
CA LEU A 56 2.41 6.44 -8.71
C LEU A 56 1.12 5.66 -8.98
N GLN A 57 1.21 4.48 -9.59
CA GLN A 57 0.03 3.63 -9.82
C GLN A 57 -0.67 3.22 -8.51
N ALA A 58 0.10 2.94 -7.46
CA ALA A 58 -0.45 2.61 -6.15
C ALA A 58 -1.14 3.81 -5.50
N LEU A 59 -0.59 5.01 -5.66
CA LEU A 59 -1.18 6.26 -5.15
C LEU A 59 -2.47 6.61 -5.91
N ASP A 60 -2.49 6.49 -7.24
CA ASP A 60 -3.71 6.67 -8.05
C ASP A 60 -4.82 5.71 -7.59
N HIS A 61 -4.44 4.47 -7.28
CA HIS A 61 -5.38 3.49 -6.72
C HIS A 61 -5.90 3.94 -5.35
N VAL A 62 -5.03 4.33 -4.42
CA VAL A 62 -5.42 4.82 -3.09
C VAL A 62 -6.31 6.05 -3.19
N GLU A 63 -6.00 7.02 -4.06
CA GLU A 63 -6.80 8.22 -4.29
C GLU A 63 -8.22 7.84 -4.72
N GLY A 64 -8.36 6.97 -5.73
CA GLY A 64 -9.67 6.51 -6.20
C GLY A 64 -10.47 5.77 -5.12
N ARG A 65 -9.81 5.01 -4.24
CA ARG A 65 -10.45 4.32 -3.11
C ARG A 65 -10.85 5.31 -2.01
N TRP A 66 -9.97 6.25 -1.70
CA TRP A 66 -10.19 7.28 -0.69
C TRP A 66 -11.36 8.18 -1.06
N ASP A 67 -11.46 8.59 -2.33
CA ASP A 67 -12.56 9.42 -2.83
C ASP A 67 -13.92 8.73 -2.67
N ALA A 68 -13.96 7.40 -2.83
CA ALA A 68 -15.16 6.59 -2.63
C ALA A 68 -15.58 6.44 -1.15
N ILE A 69 -14.74 6.81 -0.18
CA ILE A 69 -15.11 6.76 1.25
C ILE A 69 -16.19 7.82 1.55
N PRO A 70 -17.27 7.49 2.26
CA PRO A 70 -18.27 8.48 2.69
C PRO A 70 -17.66 9.57 3.58
N ASP A 71 -18.05 10.83 3.38
CA ASP A 71 -17.52 11.97 4.14
C ASP A 71 -17.67 11.85 5.66
N ALA A 72 -18.73 11.19 6.13
CA ALA A 72 -18.92 10.90 7.54
C ALA A 72 -17.76 10.07 8.12
N LYS A 73 -17.29 9.06 7.38
CA LYS A 73 -16.15 8.22 7.78
C LYS A 73 -14.81 8.92 7.58
N LYS A 74 -14.66 9.73 6.52
CA LYS A 74 -13.45 10.55 6.32
C LYS A 74 -13.16 11.45 7.53
N LYS A 75 -14.20 11.97 8.19
CA LYS A 75 -14.07 12.81 9.41
C LYS A 75 -13.60 12.04 10.64
N GLU A 76 -13.83 10.73 10.71
CA GLU A 76 -13.35 9.87 11.79
C GLU A 76 -11.85 9.56 11.65
N GLY A 77 -11.32 9.70 10.44
CA GLY A 77 -9.92 9.53 10.11
C GLY A 77 -9.74 8.55 8.95
N ALA A 78 -8.90 8.95 7.99
CA ALA A 78 -8.39 8.08 6.96
C ALA A 78 -6.88 8.24 6.90
N ALA A 79 -6.17 7.14 6.63
CA ALA A 79 -4.73 7.11 6.70
C ALA A 79 -4.13 6.29 5.55
N LEU A 80 -3.06 6.81 4.97
CA LEU A 80 -2.12 6.07 4.15
C LEU A 80 -0.84 5.86 4.95
N VAL A 81 -0.48 4.60 5.17
CA VAL A 81 0.77 4.19 5.81
C VAL A 81 1.65 3.57 4.75
N SER A 82 2.83 4.16 4.51
CA SER A 82 3.87 3.52 3.71
C SER A 82 4.85 2.77 4.59
N THR A 83 5.16 1.53 4.21
CA THR A 83 6.10 0.67 4.92
C THR A 83 6.92 -0.17 3.93
N ALA A 84 7.85 -0.96 4.45
CA ALA A 84 8.63 -1.92 3.70
C ALA A 84 8.45 -3.32 4.30
N ARG A 85 8.57 -4.35 3.46
CA ARG A 85 8.58 -5.72 3.95
C ARG A 85 9.77 -5.92 4.89
N VAL A 86 9.54 -6.70 5.95
CA VAL A 86 10.61 -7.15 6.83
C VAL A 86 11.20 -8.42 6.22
N ASP A 87 12.39 -8.31 5.66
CA ASP A 87 13.14 -9.41 5.05
C ASP A 87 14.63 -9.28 5.42
N PRO A 88 15.40 -10.37 5.61
CA PRO A 88 16.83 -10.28 5.90
C PRO A 88 17.66 -9.47 4.87
N SER A 89 17.18 -9.38 3.62
CA SER A 89 17.74 -8.58 2.53
C SER A 89 17.26 -7.12 2.52
N GLN A 90 16.34 -6.75 3.42
CA GLN A 90 15.75 -5.42 3.57
C GLN A 90 15.89 -4.93 5.02
N LYS A 91 16.99 -4.24 5.30
CA LYS A 91 17.34 -3.79 6.65
C LYS A 91 16.74 -2.43 6.99
N ILE A 92 16.36 -1.67 5.97
CA ILE A 92 15.84 -0.31 6.09
C ILE A 92 14.65 -0.12 5.15
N TRP A 93 13.88 0.94 5.42
CA TRP A 93 12.71 1.30 4.61
C TRP A 93 13.11 1.59 3.16
N SER A 94 14.04 2.53 2.92
CA SER A 94 14.64 2.79 1.61
C SER A 94 16.04 3.38 1.79
N ASN A 95 16.98 3.07 0.89
CA ASN A 95 18.28 3.74 0.79
C ASN A 95 18.31 4.95 -0.17
N GLY A 96 17.14 5.37 -0.70
CA GLY A 96 17.01 6.50 -1.62
C GLY A 96 17.25 6.12 -3.09
N LEU A 97 17.54 7.15 -3.90
CA LEU A 97 17.90 7.01 -5.33
C LEU A 97 19.29 6.39 -5.50
#